data_AF-A0A2S2Q9J9-F1
#
_entry.id   AF-A0A2S2Q9J9-F1
#
_cell.length_a   1.000
_cell.length_b   1.000
_cell.length_c   1.000
_cell.angle_alpha   90.00
_cell.angle_beta   90.00
_cell.angle_gamma   90.00
#
_symmetry.space_group_name_H-M   'P 1'
#
loop_
_entity.id
_entity.type
_entity.pdbx_description
1 polymer ?
#
loop_
_entity_poly.entity_id
_entity_poly.type
_entity_poly.pdbx_seq_one_letter_code
_entity_poly.pdbx_strand_id
1 'polypeptide(L)'
;MAGSIVNNIAARSYKYIAPTPPSNLIDSTTFTIDFAARKFISVGLDPADQFNVVAHIITPSRYVSLPVDFMRRIFSLMGNILSFILEKPAKYKRNIYLETDCTRVSSMVYRGENVLVIEETNQDGCRVLLNRADLITLQYL
;
A
#
# COMPACT_ATOMS: atom_id res chain seq x y z
N MET A 1 -22.07 -33.68 -45.48
CA MET A 1 -21.57 -32.33 -45.80
C MET A 1 -21.65 -31.49 -44.53
N ALA A 2 -20.53 -31.42 -43.80
CA ALA A 2 -20.43 -30.61 -42.59
C ALA A 2 -19.96 -29.21 -42.98
N GLY A 3 -20.74 -28.20 -42.61
CA GLY A 3 -20.49 -26.80 -42.92
C GLY A 3 -19.22 -26.28 -42.25
N SER A 4 -18.41 -25.58 -43.04
CA SER A 4 -17.23 -24.85 -42.59
C SER A 4 -17.60 -23.77 -41.57
N ILE A 5 -17.04 -23.87 -40.36
CA ILE A 5 -17.06 -22.79 -39.37
C ILE A 5 -16.16 -21.68 -39.94
N VAL A 6 -16.79 -20.72 -40.61
CA VAL A 6 -16.11 -19.51 -41.07
C VAL A 6 -15.67 -18.75 -39.81
N ASN A 7 -14.35 -18.76 -39.63
CA ASN A 7 -13.60 -18.04 -38.63
C ASN A 7 -14.09 -16.60 -38.48
N ASN A 8 -14.77 -16.32 -37.36
CA ASN A 8 -15.11 -14.98 -36.92
C ASN A 8 -13.86 -14.29 -36.31
N ILE A 9 -12.74 -14.28 -37.04
CA ILE A 9 -11.52 -13.56 -36.65
C ILE A 9 -11.60 -12.16 -37.26
N ALA A 10 -12.54 -11.37 -36.75
CA ALA A 10 -12.34 -9.92 -36.77
C ALA A 10 -11.24 -9.65 -35.75
N ALA A 11 -9.97 -9.72 -36.19
CA ALA A 11 -8.81 -9.36 -35.40
C ALA A 11 -8.92 -7.87 -35.04
N ARG A 12 -9.60 -7.56 -33.94
CA ARG A 12 -9.49 -6.25 -33.30
C ARG A 12 -8.08 -6.19 -32.75
N SER A 13 -7.16 -5.63 -33.54
CA SER A 13 -5.81 -5.31 -33.09
C SER A 13 -5.93 -4.23 -32.02
N TYR A 14 -5.97 -4.62 -30.76
CA TYR A 14 -5.81 -3.68 -29.65
C TYR A 14 -4.39 -3.14 -29.75
N LYS A 15 -4.23 -1.94 -30.33
CA LYS A 15 -2.98 -1.22 -30.31
C LYS A 15 -2.79 -0.74 -28.88
N TYR A 16 -1.91 -1.41 -28.13
CA TYR A 16 -1.49 -0.94 -26.82
C TYR A 16 -0.93 0.47 -26.98
N ILE A 17 -1.61 1.46 -26.38
CA ILE A 17 -1.11 2.82 -26.25
C ILE A 17 -0.57 2.89 -24.84
N ALA A 18 0.76 2.88 -24.71
CA ALA A 18 1.38 3.14 -23.43
C ALA A 18 0.94 4.54 -22.96
N PRO A 19 0.36 4.67 -21.75
CA PRO A 19 0.07 5.99 -21.21
C PRO A 19 1.37 6.78 -21.15
N THR A 20 1.32 8.06 -21.53
CA THR A 20 2.47 8.94 -21.46
C THR A 20 3.01 8.91 -20.03
N PRO A 21 4.29 8.52 -19.81
CA PRO A 21 4.86 8.54 -18.48
C PRO A 21 4.67 9.94 -17.90
N PRO A 22 4.20 10.08 -16.66
CA PRO A 22 4.00 11.39 -16.05
C PRO A 22 5.32 12.17 -16.10
N SER A 23 5.38 13.18 -16.97
CA SER A 23 6.60 13.93 -17.32
C SER A 23 7.24 14.62 -16.12
N ASN A 24 6.45 14.83 -15.05
CA ASN A 24 6.88 15.49 -13.82
C ASN A 24 7.56 14.53 -12.83
N LEU A 25 7.54 13.22 -13.09
CA LEU A 25 8.11 12.18 -12.22
C LEU A 25 9.42 11.60 -12.78
N ILE A 26 9.82 11.97 -14.01
CA ILE A 26 10.96 11.35 -14.71
C ILE A 26 12.31 11.65 -14.04
N ASP A 27 12.40 12.75 -13.27
CA ASP A 27 13.64 13.15 -12.59
C ASP A 27 13.55 13.09 -11.05
N SER A 28 12.43 12.67 -10.47
CA SER A 28 12.31 12.59 -9.01
C SER A 28 12.67 11.18 -8.52
N THR A 29 13.79 11.06 -7.81
CA THR A 29 14.13 9.83 -7.07
C THR A 29 13.21 9.60 -5.87
N THR A 30 12.35 10.57 -5.55
CA THR A 30 11.42 10.53 -4.41
C THR A 30 10.08 11.16 -4.77
N PHE A 31 8.98 10.55 -4.34
CA PHE A 31 7.64 11.17 -4.36
C PHE A 31 7.03 11.16 -2.96
N THR A 32 6.33 12.23 -2.60
CA THR A 32 5.69 12.38 -1.28
C THR A 32 4.18 12.54 -1.41
N ILE A 33 3.42 11.74 -0.66
CA ILE A 33 1.97 11.88 -0.49
C ILE A 33 1.70 12.43 0.90
N ASP A 34 0.95 13.54 0.99
CA ASP A 34 0.57 14.18 2.25
C ASP A 34 -0.83 13.73 2.70
N PHE A 35 -0.94 13.30 3.95
CA PHE A 35 -2.21 13.06 4.62
C PHE A 35 -2.55 14.24 5.53
N ALA A 36 -3.83 14.67 5.50
CA ALA A 36 -4.34 15.79 6.31
C ALA A 36 -4.03 15.72 7.81
N ALA A 37 -3.64 14.54 8.33
CA ALA A 37 -3.28 14.29 9.73
C ALA A 37 -1.75 14.32 10.03
N ARG A 38 -0.94 15.04 9.25
CA ARG A 38 0.53 15.14 9.41
C ARG A 38 1.26 13.80 9.24
N LYS A 39 0.74 12.94 8.36
CA LYS A 39 1.44 11.72 7.95
C LYS A 39 1.88 11.90 6.51
N PHE A 40 2.99 11.32 6.14
CA PHE A 40 3.51 11.41 4.79
C PHE A 40 3.94 10.03 4.31
N ILE A 41 3.71 9.71 3.05
CA ILE A 41 4.37 8.58 2.41
C ILE A 41 5.44 9.13 1.49
N SER A 42 6.70 8.87 1.80
CA SER A 42 7.83 9.17 0.93
C SER A 42 8.29 7.88 0.29
N VAL A 43 8.24 7.78 -1.03
CA VAL A 43 8.75 6.62 -1.76
C VAL A 43 9.93 7.04 -2.59
N GLY A 44 11.03 6.31 -2.52
CA GLY A 44 12.20 6.60 -3.32
C GLY A 44 13.22 5.48 -3.34
N LEU A 45 14.37 5.76 -3.96
CA LEU A 45 15.52 4.85 -3.98
C LEU A 45 16.39 5.10 -2.74
N ASP A 46 16.67 4.06 -1.97
CA ASP A 46 17.55 4.16 -0.80
C ASP A 46 19.01 3.85 -1.18
N PRO A 47 19.93 4.83 -1.17
CA PRO A 47 21.33 4.60 -1.49
C PRO A 47 22.04 3.67 -0.50
N ALA A 48 21.55 3.57 0.74
CA ALA A 48 22.11 2.68 1.76
C ALA A 48 21.74 1.21 1.51
N ASP A 49 20.64 0.96 0.79
CA ASP A 49 20.16 -0.37 0.38
C ASP A 49 20.27 -0.56 -1.13
N GLN A 50 21.43 -0.26 -1.71
CA GLN A 50 21.76 -0.50 -3.13
C GLN A 50 20.76 0.14 -4.13
N PHE A 51 20.17 1.28 -3.78
CA PHE A 51 19.11 1.94 -4.55
C PHE A 51 17.84 1.11 -4.70
N ASN A 52 17.54 0.23 -3.74
CA ASN A 52 16.23 -0.43 -3.69
C ASN A 52 15.13 0.60 -3.48
N VAL A 53 13.95 0.31 -4.06
CA VAL A 53 12.76 1.14 -3.84
C VAL A 53 12.22 0.88 -2.43
N VAL A 54 12.12 1.93 -1.63
CA VAL A 54 11.56 1.87 -0.28
C VAL A 54 10.47 2.91 -0.14
N ALA A 55 9.38 2.53 0.54
CA ALA A 55 8.35 3.45 0.97
C ALA A 55 8.47 3.71 2.47
N HIS A 56 8.57 4.97 2.87
CA HIS A 56 8.55 5.38 4.27
C HIS A 56 7.19 5.98 4.61
N ILE A 57 6.53 5.45 5.63
CA ILE A 57 5.38 6.11 6.26
C ILE A 57 5.91 6.96 7.41
N ILE A 58 5.94 8.27 7.22
CA ILE A 58 6.49 9.26 8.13
C ILE A 58 5.35 9.89 8.94
N THR A 59 5.57 10.02 10.23
CA THR A 59 4.75 10.80 11.17
C THR A 59 5.66 11.83 11.85
N PRO A 60 5.14 12.83 12.58
CA PRO A 60 5.98 13.91 13.13
C PRO A 60 7.07 13.44 14.10
N SER A 61 6.94 12.24 14.67
CA SER A 61 7.88 11.70 15.66
C SER A 61 8.63 10.44 15.21
N ARG A 62 8.14 9.75 14.17
CA ARG A 62 8.55 8.37 13.82
C ARG A 62 8.34 8.11 12.34
N TYR A 63 9.09 7.19 11.75
CA TYR A 63 8.83 6.71 10.39
C TYR A 63 8.98 5.19 10.35
N VAL A 64 8.21 4.52 9.49
CA VAL A 64 8.36 3.08 9.26
C VAL A 64 8.73 2.84 7.80
N SER A 65 9.76 2.03 7.58
CA SER A 65 10.23 1.64 6.25
C SER A 65 9.50 0.38 5.75
N LEU A 66 9.07 0.42 4.49
CA LEU A 66 8.38 -0.66 3.81
C LEU A 66 9.14 -1.03 2.53
N PRO A 67 9.89 -2.13 2.55
CA PRO A 67 10.52 -2.68 1.34
C PRO A 67 9.47 -3.13 0.31
N VAL A 68 9.84 -3.19 -0.97
CA VAL A 68 8.94 -3.62 -2.06
C VAL A 68 8.28 -4.96 -1.81
N ASP A 69 9.04 -5.96 -1.37
CA ASP A 69 8.52 -7.30 -1.12
C ASP A 69 7.47 -7.31 -0.01
N PHE A 70 7.64 -6.45 0.99
CA PHE A 70 6.68 -6.29 2.06
C PHE A 70 5.41 -5.59 1.57
N MET A 71 5.55 -4.54 0.77
CA MET A 71 4.40 -3.86 0.14
C MET A 71 3.57 -4.83 -0.73
N ARG A 72 4.24 -5.70 -1.51
CA ARG A 72 3.57 -6.73 -2.32
C ARG A 72 2.76 -7.69 -1.45
N ARG A 73 3.31 -8.12 -0.32
CA ARG A 73 2.60 -8.98 0.64
C ARG A 73 1.41 -8.27 1.28
N ILE A 74 1.56 -7.01 1.68
CA ILE A 74 0.43 -6.20 2.18
C ILE A 74 -0.68 -6.11 1.13
N PHE A 75 -0.32 -5.85 -0.14
CA PHE A 75 -1.31 -5.75 -1.22
C PHE A 75 -2.10 -7.06 -1.39
N SER A 76 -1.46 -8.22 -1.25
CA SER A 76 -2.17 -9.52 -1.28
C SER A 76 -3.19 -9.69 -0.13
N LEU A 77 -3.01 -8.96 0.96
CA LEU A 77 -3.89 -8.97 2.14
C LEU A 77 -4.93 -7.86 2.12
N MET A 78 -4.97 -7.03 1.07
CA MET A 78 -5.79 -5.83 1.00
C MET A 78 -7.29 -6.12 1.22
N GLY A 79 -7.82 -7.22 0.70
CA GLY A 79 -9.22 -7.60 0.93
C GLY A 79 -9.56 -7.79 2.41
N ASN A 80 -8.68 -8.46 3.16
CA ASN A 80 -8.85 -8.69 4.61
C ASN A 80 -8.71 -7.39 5.41
N ILE A 81 -7.77 -6.54 5.00
CA ILE A 81 -7.52 -5.23 5.60
C ILE A 81 -8.73 -4.31 5.38
N LEU A 82 -9.25 -4.22 4.15
CA LEU A 82 -10.42 -3.41 3.80
C LEU A 82 -11.69 -3.90 4.50
N SER A 83 -11.93 -5.22 4.58
CA SER A 83 -13.06 -5.77 5.33
C SER A 83 -13.07 -5.26 6.77
N PHE A 84 -11.91 -5.33 7.45
CA PHE A 84 -11.78 -4.85 8.81
C PHE A 84 -12.02 -3.34 8.94
N ILE A 85 -11.47 -2.51 8.04
CA ILE A 85 -11.61 -1.04 8.10
C ILE A 85 -13.06 -0.60 7.86
N LEU A 86 -13.79 -1.34 7.03
CA LEU A 86 -15.18 -1.03 6.66
C LEU A 86 -16.21 -1.58 7.65
N GLU A 87 -15.85 -2.59 8.43
CA GLU A 87 -16.69 -3.15 9.48
C GLU A 87 -16.96 -2.13 10.60
N LYS A 88 -18.11 -2.27 11.28
CA LYS A 88 -18.38 -1.46 12.48
C LYS A 88 -17.36 -1.83 13.56
N PRO A 89 -16.80 -0.84 14.29
CA PRO A 89 -15.88 -1.12 15.39
C PRO A 89 -16.54 -2.04 16.42
N ALA A 90 -16.12 -3.31 16.46
CA ALA A 90 -16.57 -4.29 17.44
C ALA A 90 -15.66 -4.24 18.69
N LYS A 91 -15.99 -5.01 19.74
CA LYS A 91 -15.09 -5.15 20.91
C LYS A 91 -13.68 -5.54 20.45
N TYR A 92 -12.68 -4.99 21.16
CA TYR A 92 -11.25 -5.10 20.88
C TYR A 92 -10.85 -6.45 20.28
N LYS A 93 -10.54 -6.45 18.98
CA LYS A 93 -9.97 -7.58 18.25
C LYS A 93 -8.70 -7.11 17.59
N ARG A 94 -7.56 -7.58 18.10
CA ARG A 94 -6.26 -7.39 17.44
C ARG A 94 -6.02 -8.57 16.52
N ASN A 95 -5.82 -8.33 15.22
CA ASN A 95 -5.41 -9.38 14.28
C ASN A 95 -4.05 -9.02 13.71
N ILE A 96 -3.15 -10.00 13.62
CA ILE A 96 -1.88 -9.84 12.92
C ILE A 96 -2.10 -10.35 11.49
N TYR A 97 -1.83 -9.51 10.49
CA TYR A 97 -1.98 -9.87 9.09
C TYR A 97 -0.67 -10.39 8.50
N LEU A 98 0.45 -9.75 8.88
CA LEU A 98 1.77 -10.06 8.38
C LEU A 98 2.79 -9.69 9.45
N GLU A 99 3.75 -10.56 9.67
CA GLU A 99 4.87 -10.34 10.58
C GLU A 99 6.14 -10.89 9.92
N THR A 100 7.20 -10.11 9.99
CA THR A 100 8.56 -10.46 9.57
C THR A 100 9.50 -10.11 10.72
N ASP A 101 10.79 -10.41 10.57
CA ASP A 101 11.78 -10.11 11.60
C ASP A 101 11.86 -8.61 11.92
N CYS A 102 11.61 -7.75 10.93
CA CYS A 102 11.81 -6.30 11.03
C CYS A 102 10.51 -5.49 11.03
N THR A 103 9.40 -6.04 10.53
CA THR A 103 8.14 -5.29 10.35
C THR A 103 6.90 -6.15 10.59
N ARG A 104 5.86 -5.51 11.15
CA ARG A 104 4.57 -6.12 11.47
C ARG A 104 3.40 -5.24 11.01
N VAL A 105 2.42 -5.87 10.37
CA VAL A 105 1.11 -5.27 10.04
C VAL A 105 0.02 -5.98 10.84
N SER A 106 -0.73 -5.19 11.61
CA SER A 106 -1.84 -5.69 12.42
C SER A 106 -3.03 -4.72 12.39
N SER A 107 -4.21 -5.17 12.76
CA SER A 107 -5.37 -4.32 13.04
C SER A 107 -5.62 -4.22 14.54
N MET A 108 -6.16 -3.09 14.98
CA MET A 108 -6.74 -2.94 16.31
C MET A 108 -7.87 -1.90 16.30
N VAL A 109 -8.58 -1.82 17.43
CA VAL A 109 -9.52 -0.72 17.67
C VAL A 109 -8.81 0.33 18.54
N TYR A 110 -8.74 1.57 18.06
CA TYR A 110 -8.13 2.69 18.77
C TYR A 110 -9.09 3.89 18.78
N ARG A 111 -9.38 4.42 19.97
CA ARG A 111 -10.33 5.54 20.17
C ARG A 111 -11.70 5.32 19.50
N GLY A 112 -12.16 4.07 19.46
CA GLY A 112 -13.43 3.70 18.84
C GLY A 112 -13.39 3.55 17.32
N GLU A 113 -12.21 3.65 16.71
CA GLU A 113 -12.01 3.46 15.27
C GLU A 113 -11.21 2.20 14.96
N ASN A 114 -11.54 1.55 13.83
CA ASN A 114 -10.73 0.48 13.27
C ASN A 114 -9.49 1.10 12.62
N VAL A 115 -8.31 0.69 13.09
CA VAL A 115 -7.03 1.20 12.60
C VAL A 115 -6.13 0.06 12.15
N LEU A 116 -5.42 0.29 11.06
CA LEU A 116 -4.28 -0.53 10.64
C LEU A 116 -3.04 -0.02 11.35
N VAL A 117 -2.24 -0.92 11.90
CA VAL A 117 -1.00 -0.62 12.62
C VAL A 117 0.14 -1.26 11.85
N ILE A 118 1.09 -0.43 11.46
CA ILE A 118 2.33 -0.84 10.82
C ILE A 118 3.46 -0.49 11.79
N GLU A 119 4.25 -1.49 12.17
CA GLU A 119 5.27 -1.38 13.20
C GLU A 119 6.59 -1.95 12.69
N GLU A 120 7.67 -1.25 13.00
CA GLU A 120 9.04 -1.74 12.82
C GLU A 120 9.47 -2.40 14.13
N THR A 121 9.70 -3.70 14.11
CA THR A 121 9.97 -4.51 15.31
C THR A 121 11.40 -4.33 15.82
N ASN A 122 12.31 -3.87 14.96
CA ASN A 122 13.71 -3.61 15.32
C ASN A 122 13.90 -2.29 16.09
N GLN A 123 12.91 -1.39 16.06
CA GLN A 123 12.99 -0.08 16.70
C GLN A 123 11.82 0.09 17.67
N ASP A 124 12.12 0.12 18.97
CA ASP A 124 11.07 0.10 19.98
C ASP A 124 10.11 1.31 19.89
N GLY A 125 8.82 1.00 19.87
CA GLY A 125 7.73 1.95 19.69
C GLY A 125 7.57 2.54 18.29
N CYS A 126 8.38 2.15 17.30
CA CYS A 126 8.28 2.66 15.93
C CYS A 126 7.05 2.09 15.22
N ARG A 127 5.90 2.75 15.39
CA ARG A 127 4.64 2.34 14.78
C ARG A 127 3.85 3.52 14.23
N VAL A 128 3.16 3.26 13.12
CA VAL A 128 2.20 4.18 12.51
C VAL A 128 0.82 3.55 12.52
N LEU A 129 -0.18 4.35 12.90
CA LEU A 129 -1.58 3.97 12.85
C LEU A 129 -2.20 4.65 11.64
N LEU A 130 -2.89 3.89 10.79
CA LEU A 130 -3.66 4.40 9.66
C LEU A 130 -5.14 4.13 9.93
N ASN A 131 -5.95 5.19 9.90
CA ASN A 131 -7.40 5.04 10.06
C ASN A 131 -8.07 4.92 8.69
N ARG A 132 -9.40 4.81 8.70
CA ARG A 132 -10.19 4.73 7.47
C ARG A 132 -9.94 5.90 6.51
N ALA A 133 -9.82 7.12 7.01
CA ALA A 133 -9.59 8.28 6.16
C ALA A 133 -8.24 8.18 5.45
N ASP A 134 -7.17 7.85 6.18
CA ASP A 134 -5.84 7.66 5.62
C ASP A 134 -5.85 6.56 4.53
N LEU A 135 -6.53 5.44 4.79
CA LEU A 135 -6.55 4.29 3.88
C LEU A 135 -7.41 4.54 2.64
N ILE A 136 -8.46 5.35 2.76
CA ILE A 136 -9.28 5.76 1.61
C ILE A 136 -8.53 6.78 0.75
N THR A 137 -7.77 7.70 1.33
CA THR A 137 -6.94 8.64 0.55
C THR A 137 -5.97 7.88 -0.36
N LEU A 138 -5.42 6.75 0.10
CA LEU A 138 -4.57 5.88 -0.71
C LEU A 138 -5.28 5.19 -1.88
N GLN A 139 -6.60 4.99 -1.83
CA GLN A 139 -7.36 4.35 -2.91
C GLN A 139 -7.61 5.29 -4.09
N TYR A 140 -7.65 6.60 -3.84
CA TYR A 140 -8.02 7.62 -4.84
C TYR A 140 -6.83 8.33 -5.48
N LEU A 141 -5.60 7.87 -5.20
CA LEU A 141 -4.35 8.30 -5.83
C LEU A 141 -3.94 7.30 -6.92
#